data_AF-A0A382IV66-F1
#
_entry.id   AF-A0A382IV66-F1
#
_cell.length_a   1.000
_cell.length_b   1.000
_cell.length_c   1.000
_cell.angle_alpha   90.00
_cell.angle_beta   90.00
_cell.angle_gamma   90.00
#
_symmetry.space_group_name_H-M   'P 1'
#
loop_
_entity.id
_entity.type
_entity.pdbx_description
1 polymer ?
#
loop_
_entity_poly.entity_id
_entity_poly.type
_entity_poly.pdbx_seq_one_letter_code
_entity_poly.pdbx_strand_id
1 'polypeptide(L)' 'MASQPKYDPLTIVMYHYVRPIAKSPYPKLKGLEVDLFREQIKYCRRHYTFVSMEQVVEAAASEEPLPK' A
#
# COMPACT_ATOMS: atom_id res chain seq x y z
N MET A 1 14.20 -29.82 -2.85
CA MET A 1 12.86 -29.39 -2.41
C MET A 1 12.99 -27.94 -1.99
N ALA A 2 12.40 -27.00 -2.72
CA ALA A 2 12.55 -25.57 -2.43
C ALA A 2 11.81 -25.24 -1.13
N SER A 3 12.52 -24.70 -0.14
CA SER A 3 11.91 -24.21 1.10
C SER A 3 10.89 -23.14 0.74
N GLN A 4 9.64 -23.31 1.18
CA GLN A 4 8.64 -22.25 1.09
C GLN A 4 9.16 -20.99 1.80
N PRO A 5 8.88 -19.78 1.29
CA PRO A 5 9.26 -18.56 1.99
C PRO A 5 8.65 -18.58 3.39
N LYS A 6 9.48 -18.30 4.40
CA LYS A 6 9.09 -18.29 5.82
C LYS A 6 8.05 -17.20 6.15
N TYR A 7 7.80 -16.27 5.23
CA TYR A 7 6.97 -15.09 5.44
C TYR A 7 6.05 -14.83 4.25
N ASP A 8 4.87 -14.27 4.53
CA ASP A 8 3.95 -13.81 3.49
C ASP A 8 4.49 -12.55 2.77
N PRO A 9 4.25 -12.40 1.47
CA PRO A 9 4.72 -11.26 0.70
C PRO A 9 3.98 -9.97 1.10
N LEU A 10 4.72 -8.96 1.60
CA LEU A 10 4.22 -7.63 1.91
C LEU A 10 4.46 -6.66 0.74
N THR A 11 3.40 -5.97 0.29
CA THR A 11 3.50 -4.89 -0.71
C THR A 11 3.35 -3.53 -0.04
N ILE A 12 4.34 -2.64 -0.20
CA ILE A 12 4.31 -1.28 0.35
C ILE A 12 4.12 -0.28 -0.80
N VAL A 13 3.03 0.47 -0.77
CA VAL A 13 2.76 1.56 -1.73
C VAL A 13 2.91 2.90 -1.01
N MET A 14 3.83 3.73 -1.49
CA MET A 14 4.14 5.02 -0.87
C MET A 14 3.58 6.18 -1.69
N TYR A 15 2.89 7.11 -1.01
CA TYR A 15 2.38 8.34 -1.59
C TYR A 15 3.07 9.55 -0.95
N HIS A 16 3.43 10.54 -1.78
CA HIS A 16 3.98 11.81 -1.29
C HIS A 16 2.89 12.89 -1.19
N TYR A 17 2.18 13.16 -2.30
CA TYR A 17 1.08 14.13 -2.35
C TYR A 17 -0.12 13.56 -3.08
N VAL A 18 -1.28 13.56 -2.41
CA VAL A 18 -2.58 13.19 -2.99
C VAL A 18 -3.53 14.38 -2.86
N ARG A 19 -3.73 15.12 -3.96
CA ARG A 19 -4.55 16.34 -4.00
C ARG A 19 -4.86 16.73 -5.45
N PRO A 20 -5.76 17.69 -5.71
CA PRO A 20 -5.85 18.30 -7.03
C PRO A 20 -4.50 18.94 -7.41
N ILE A 21 -3.87 18.45 -8.48
CA ILE A 21 -2.57 18.95 -8.97
C ILE A 21 -2.79 19.82 -10.19
N ALA A 22 -3.49 19.30 -11.20
CA ALA A 22 -3.67 19.96 -12.50
C ALA A 22 -4.35 21.33 -12.38
N LYS A 23 -5.26 21.50 -11.43
CA LYS A 23 -5.96 22.77 -11.13
C LYS A 23 -5.31 23.59 -10.02
N SER A 24 -4.18 23.14 -9.48
CA SER A 24 -3.46 23.87 -8.44
C SER A 24 -2.48 24.87 -9.03
N PRO A 25 -1.94 25.81 -8.22
CA PRO A 25 -0.87 26.71 -8.66
C PRO A 25 0.41 26.01 -9.15
N TYR A 26 0.56 24.71 -8.88
CA TYR A 26 1.73 23.91 -9.24
C TYR A 26 1.34 22.67 -10.07
N PRO A 27 0.85 22.84 -11.31
CA PRO A 27 0.33 21.73 -12.13
C PRO A 27 1.42 20.73 -12.58
N LYS A 28 2.70 21.10 -12.46
CA LYS A 28 3.85 20.24 -12.78
C LYS A 28 4.41 19.50 -11.57
N LEU A 29 3.84 19.68 -10.38
CA LEU A 29 4.27 18.97 -9.18
C LEU A 29 4.03 17.47 -9.38
N LYS A 30 5.02 16.64 -9.03
CA LYS A 30 4.82 15.18 -8.99
C LYS A 30 3.90 14.86 -7.82
N GLY A 31 2.65 14.50 -8.13
CA GLY A 31 1.62 14.13 -7.18
C GLY A 31 0.54 13.29 -7.85
N LEU A 32 -0.37 12.75 -7.05
CA LEU A 32 -1.47 11.94 -7.52
C LEU A 32 -2.78 12.71 -7.36
N GLU A 33 -3.58 12.73 -8.42
CA GLU A 33 -4.94 13.26 -8.37
C GLU A 33 -5.81 12.41 -7.43
N VAL A 34 -6.69 13.07 -6.66
CA VAL A 34 -7.51 12.40 -5.65
C VAL A 34 -8.40 11.32 -6.25
N ASP A 35 -8.93 11.55 -7.46
CA ASP A 35 -9.80 10.58 -8.13
C ASP A 35 -9.04 9.33 -8.56
N LEU A 36 -7.79 9.48 -9.03
CA LEU A 36 -6.92 8.35 -9.36
C LEU A 36 -6.51 7.58 -8.10
N PHE A 37 -6.25 8.28 -6.99
CA PHE A 37 -5.98 7.64 -5.71
C PHE A 37 -7.16 6.78 -5.25
N ARG A 38 -8.40 7.27 -5.37
CA ARG A 38 -9.60 6.49 -5.04
C ARG A 38 -9.69 5.20 -5.85
N GLU A 39 -9.42 5.25 -7.15
CA GLU A 39 -9.40 4.05 -8.00
C GLU A 39 -8.29 3.08 -7.62
N GLN A 40 -7.10 3.57 -7.24
CA GLN A 40 -6.05 2.72 -6.69
C GLN A 40 -6.48 2.03 -5.39
N ILE A 41 -7.08 2.76 -4.44
CA ILE A 41 -7.61 2.15 -3.21
C ILE A 41 -8.69 1.12 -3.53
N LYS A 42 -9.57 1.40 -4.50
CA LYS A 42 -10.60 0.46 -4.93
C LYS A 42 -10.01 -0.81 -5.55
N TYR A 43 -8.93 -0.69 -6.33
CA TYR A 43 -8.17 -1.82 -6.84
C TYR A 43 -7.51 -2.60 -5.70
N CYS A 44 -6.81 -1.92 -4.80
CA CYS A 44 -6.17 -2.56 -3.65
C CYS A 44 -7.19 -3.34 -2.80
N ARG A 45 -8.35 -2.76 -2.50
CA ARG A 45 -9.42 -3.45 -1.75
C ARG A 45 -9.97 -4.72 -2.41
N ARG A 46 -9.80 -4.88 -3.73
CA ARG A 46 -10.23 -6.10 -4.45
C ARG A 46 -9.16 -7.18 -4.52
N HIS A 47 -7.89 -6.81 -4.37
CA HIS A 47 -6.76 -7.69 -4.69
C HIS A 47 -5.75 -7.85 -3.55
N TYR A 48 -5.87 -7.04 -2.49
CA TYR A 48 -4.97 -7.01 -1.36
C TYR A 48 -5.75 -6.86 -0.06
N THR A 49 -5.19 -7.39 1.01
CA THR A 49 -5.64 -7.15 2.37
C THR A 49 -4.81 -6.03 3.00
N PHE A 50 -5.49 -4.98 3.47
CA PHE A 50 -4.82 -3.90 4.19
C PHE A 50 -4.46 -4.35 5.59
N VAL A 51 -3.22 -4.07 5.99
CA VAL A 51 -2.68 -4.39 7.31
C VAL A 51 -2.27 -3.11 8.04
N SER A 52 -2.32 -3.16 9.36
CA SER A 52 -1.80 -2.08 10.21
C SER A 52 -0.29 -2.23 10.43
N MET A 53 0.34 -1.17 10.91
CA MET A 53 1.77 -1.22 11.26
C MET A 53 2.03 -2.21 12.40
N GLU A 54 1.10 -2.32 13.35
CA GLU A 54 1.16 -3.27 14.46
C GLU A 54 1.20 -4.71 13.95
N GLN A 55 0.31 -5.07 13.01
CA GLN A 55 0.30 -6.40 12.40
C GLN A 55 1.61 -6.70 11.65
N VAL A 56 2.21 -5.69 11.01
CA VAL A 56 3.50 -5.84 10.32
C VAL A 56 4.64 -6.03 11.32
N VAL A 57 4.67 -5.27 12.42
CA VAL A 57 5.69 -5.42 13.46
C VAL A 57 5.55 -6.76 14.17
N GLU A 58 4.32 -7.17 14.46
CA GLU A 58 4.02 -8.48 15.07
C GLU A 58 4.49 -9.60 14.15
N ALA A 59 4.08 -9.64 12.88
CA ALA A 59 4.51 -10.67 11.93
C ALA A 59 6.04 -10.67 11.64
N ALA A 60 6.73 -9.56 11.90
CA ALA A 60 8.18 -9.47 11.81
C ALA A 60 8.89 -9.97 13.07
N ALA A 61 8.25 -9.82 14.24
CA ALA A 61 8.80 -10.16 15.55
C ALA A 61 8.40 -11.58 16.02
N SER A 62 7.19 -12.01 15.68
CA SER A 62 6.64 -13.34 15.92
C SER A 62 6.54 -14.10 14.60
N GLU A 63 6.49 -15.43 14.64
CA GLU A 63 6.26 -16.24 13.44
C GLU A 63 4.77 -16.25 13.02
N GLU A 64 3.96 -15.28 13.48
CA GLU A 64 2.57 -15.16 13.04
C GLU A 64 2.49 -14.54 11.64
N PRO A 65 1.75 -15.18 10.71
CA PRO A 65 1.63 -14.71 9.33
C PRO A 65 0.75 -13.47 9.19
N LEU A 66 0.96 -12.70 8.12
CA LEU A 66 0.07 -11.60 7.77
C LEU A 66 -1.28 -12.14 7.28
N PRO A 67 -2.38 -11.39 7.47
CA PRO A 67 -3.66 -11.78 6.90
C PRO A 67 -3.58 -11.82 5.37
N LYS A 68 -4.25 -12.81 4.77
CA LYS A 68 -4.29 -13.04 3.32
C LYS A 68 -5.24 -12.09 2.61
#